data_AF-A0A540KYY4-F1
#
_entry.id   AF-A0A540KYY4-F1
#
_cell.length_a   1.000
_cell.length_b   1.000
_cell.length_c   1.000
_cell.angle_alpha   90.00
_cell.angle_beta   90.00
_cell.angle_gamma   90.00
#
_symmetry.space_group_name_H-M   'P 1'
#
loop_
_entity.id
_entity.type
_entity.pdbx_description
1 polymer ?
#
loop_
_entity_poly.entity_id
_entity_poly.type
_entity_poly.pdbx_seq_one_letter_code
_entity_poly.pdbx_strand_id
1 'polypeptide(L)'
;MMNGTHSVDKCSSLTSLSSHQDVEDDCMIAVVPSIRRHVPRVNSYIPNISDAGLDHQRLLQRLHVHSLYEVKVSGDGNCQFRALSDQMYKSPEYHKHVRKEIVKQLKDYRSLYEGYVPMKYKRYHKKMAKSGEWGDHVTLQAAADKFSAKICLLTSFRDTCFIEIMPQYQPPKCGKMEVPLLLYAH
;
A
#
# COMPACT_ATOMS: atom_id res chain seq x y z
N MET A 1 55.48 -15.47 48.41
CA MET A 1 55.25 -14.60 49.58
C MET A 1 56.12 -13.36 49.45
N MET A 2 55.53 -12.19 49.19
CA MET A 2 55.81 -10.89 49.86
C MET A 2 55.10 -9.77 49.08
N ASN A 3 54.36 -8.94 49.82
CA ASN A 3 53.66 -7.75 49.33
C ASN A 3 54.37 -6.48 49.83
N GLY A 4 54.06 -5.33 49.21
CA GLY A 4 54.33 -3.97 49.73
C GLY A 4 54.64 -3.02 48.58
N THR A 5 53.74 -2.21 48.02
CA THR A 5 52.91 -1.08 48.53
C THR A 5 53.67 0.21 48.88
N HIS A 6 53.01 1.32 48.49
CA HIS A 6 53.23 2.76 48.73
C HIS A 6 53.88 3.55 47.57
N SER A 7 53.14 4.45 46.87
CA SER A 7 52.67 5.82 47.25
C SER A 7 53.75 6.86 46.93
N VAL A 8 53.54 8.07 46.40
CA VAL A 8 52.38 8.97 46.12
C VAL A 8 52.74 9.81 44.85
N ASP A 9 51.99 10.74 44.23
CA ASP A 9 50.65 11.33 44.41
C ASP A 9 50.12 11.97 43.07
N LYS A 10 48.90 12.54 43.14
CA LYS A 10 48.42 13.86 42.63
C LYS A 10 49.35 14.78 41.80
N CYS A 11 48.86 15.70 40.93
CA CYS A 11 47.50 16.06 40.46
C CYS A 11 47.63 17.08 39.30
N SER A 12 46.69 17.09 38.34
CA SER A 12 46.34 18.17 37.37
C SER A 12 47.49 18.90 36.62
N SER A 13 47.50 18.91 35.28
CA SER A 13 46.49 19.65 34.51
C SER A 13 46.43 19.28 33.01
N LEU A 14 45.24 19.53 32.44
CA LEU A 14 44.86 19.63 31.02
C LEU A 14 45.96 20.32 30.16
N THR A 15 46.20 20.05 28.87
CA THR A 15 45.35 19.74 27.68
C THR A 15 46.23 19.00 26.62
N SER A 16 45.82 18.37 25.51
CA SER A 16 44.65 18.48 24.60
C SER A 16 44.56 17.23 23.67
N LEU A 17 43.46 17.11 22.91
CA LEU A 17 43.20 16.14 21.83
C LEU A 17 43.09 14.65 22.23
N SER A 18 41.88 14.24 22.61
CA SER A 18 41.36 12.90 22.28
C SER A 18 39.94 13.02 21.74
N SER A 19 39.76 12.53 20.51
CA SER A 19 38.54 12.00 19.91
C SER A 19 37.20 12.37 20.58
N HIS A 20 36.45 13.28 19.95
CA HIS A 20 35.00 13.27 20.09
C HIS A 20 34.47 11.94 19.52
N GLN A 21 34.12 11.02 20.42
CA GLN A 21 33.14 9.99 20.12
C GLN A 21 31.80 10.55 20.55
N ASP A 22 31.17 11.26 19.63
CA ASP A 22 29.78 11.65 19.75
C ASP A 22 28.97 10.35 19.82
N VAL A 23 28.47 10.05 21.03
CA VAL A 23 27.46 9.02 21.22
C VAL A 23 26.17 9.63 20.70
N GLU A 24 25.95 9.50 19.38
CA GLU A 24 24.67 9.86 18.79
C GLU A 24 23.58 9.07 19.52
N ASP A 25 22.65 9.80 20.13
CA ASP A 25 21.43 9.23 20.69
C ASP A 25 20.69 8.55 19.53
N ASP A 26 20.79 7.21 19.46
CA ASP A 26 19.95 6.34 18.64
C ASP A 26 18.51 6.35 19.19
N CYS A 27 17.94 7.56 19.25
CA CYS A 27 16.53 7.80 19.44
C CYS A 27 15.81 7.14 18.26
N MET A 28 15.35 5.91 18.50
CA MET A 28 14.46 5.16 17.63
C MET A 28 13.29 6.04 17.21
N ILE A 29 13.41 6.70 16.05
CA ILE A 29 12.33 7.51 15.51
C ILE A 29 11.25 6.52 15.11
N ALA A 30 10.24 6.41 15.97
CA ALA A 30 8.99 5.74 15.68
C ALA A 30 8.31 6.51 14.54
N VAL A 31 8.67 6.18 13.31
CA VAL A 31 7.94 6.58 12.10
C VAL A 31 6.63 5.82 12.10
N VAL A 32 5.70 6.25 12.97
CA VAL A 32 4.32 5.81 12.95
C VAL A 32 3.78 6.23 11.58
N PRO A 33 3.45 5.29 10.68
CA PRO A 33 2.92 5.66 9.38
C PRO A 33 1.63 6.44 9.64
N SER A 34 1.51 7.64 9.06
CA SER A 34 0.25 8.37 9.14
C SER A 34 -0.76 7.64 8.26
N ILE A 35 -1.44 6.63 8.82
CA ILE A 35 -2.44 5.79 8.14
C ILE A 35 -3.67 6.66 7.87
N ARG A 36 -3.58 7.47 6.81
CA ARG A 36 -4.71 8.21 6.28
C ARG A 36 -5.70 7.19 5.73
N ARG A 37 -6.86 7.08 6.38
CA ARG A 37 -7.96 6.23 5.92
C ARG A 37 -8.25 6.52 4.46
N HIS A 38 -8.34 5.46 3.67
CA HIS A 38 -8.66 5.58 2.25
C HIS A 38 -10.02 6.28 2.04
N VAL A 39 -10.06 7.21 1.08
CA VAL A 39 -11.29 7.84 0.58
C VAL A 39 -11.49 7.41 -0.88
N PRO A 40 -12.55 6.63 -1.21
CA PRO A 40 -12.81 6.19 -2.57
C PRO A 40 -13.04 7.35 -3.54
N ARG A 41 -12.52 7.21 -4.76
CA ARG A 41 -12.57 8.20 -5.85
C ARG A 41 -12.55 7.50 -7.21
N VAL A 42 -13.22 8.08 -8.19
CA VAL A 42 -13.12 7.65 -9.60
C VAL A 42 -11.83 8.24 -10.21
N ASN A 43 -11.09 7.45 -10.99
CA ASN A 43 -9.87 7.92 -11.64
C ASN A 43 -10.18 9.03 -12.65
N SER A 44 -9.47 10.16 -12.53
CA SER A 44 -9.64 11.35 -13.39
C SER A 44 -8.46 11.62 -14.33
N TYR A 45 -7.35 10.92 -14.17
CA TYR A 45 -6.10 11.15 -14.90
C TYR A 45 -5.32 9.83 -15.06
N ILE A 46 -4.56 9.72 -16.15
CA ILE A 46 -3.56 8.68 -16.40
C ILE A 46 -2.21 9.43 -16.48
N PRO A 47 -1.29 9.24 -15.50
CA PRO A 47 0.06 9.79 -15.50
C PRO A 47 0.84 9.79 -16.82
N ASN A 48 1.77 10.75 -16.90
CA ASN A 48 2.65 10.94 -18.05
C ASN A 48 3.80 9.93 -18.06
N ILE A 49 4.13 9.41 -19.25
CA ILE A 49 5.15 8.38 -19.47
C ILE A 49 6.56 8.84 -19.07
N SER A 50 6.84 10.16 -19.05
CA SER A 50 8.19 10.69 -18.77
C SER A 50 8.79 10.26 -17.43
N ASP A 51 7.95 10.04 -16.41
CA ASP A 51 8.40 9.76 -15.04
C ASP A 51 8.36 8.26 -14.69
N ALA A 52 7.88 7.43 -15.62
CA ALA A 52 7.59 6.00 -15.40
C ALA A 52 8.80 5.20 -14.86
N GLY A 53 10.03 5.51 -15.31
CA GLY A 53 11.24 4.84 -14.86
C GLY A 53 11.60 5.13 -13.40
N LEU A 54 11.52 6.41 -12.98
CA LEU A 54 11.79 6.82 -11.60
C LEU A 54 10.70 6.32 -10.64
N ASP A 55 9.46 6.25 -11.13
CA ASP A 55 8.33 5.69 -10.40
C ASP A 55 8.44 4.17 -10.23
N HIS A 56 8.92 3.45 -11.25
CA HIS A 56 9.21 2.02 -11.18
C HIS A 56 10.33 1.73 -10.17
N GLN A 57 11.46 2.44 -10.26
CA GLN A 57 12.57 2.30 -9.31
C GLN A 57 12.11 2.56 -7.85
N ARG A 58 11.30 3.60 -7.65
CA ARG A 58 10.75 3.95 -6.32
C ARG A 58 9.80 2.88 -5.78
N LEU A 59 9.01 2.22 -6.65
CA LEU A 59 8.19 1.08 -6.22
C LEU A 59 9.05 -0.15 -5.91
N LEU A 60 10.07 -0.47 -6.70
CA LEU A 60 10.98 -1.60 -6.43
C LEU A 60 11.69 -1.46 -5.07
N GLN A 61 12.14 -0.24 -4.72
CA GLN A 61 12.69 0.04 -3.39
C GLN A 61 11.67 -0.21 -2.27
N ARG A 62 10.43 0.25 -2.45
CA ARG A 62 9.34 0.04 -1.47
C ARG A 62 8.97 -1.45 -1.33
N LEU A 63 8.92 -2.18 -2.45
CA LEU A 63 8.70 -3.64 -2.47
C LEU A 63 9.76 -4.36 -1.63
N HIS A 64 11.03 -4.02 -1.82
CA HIS A 64 12.15 -4.59 -1.06
C HIS A 64 12.02 -4.33 0.46
N VAL A 65 11.70 -3.10 0.86
CA VAL A 65 11.47 -2.74 2.29
C VAL A 65 10.34 -3.56 2.92
N HIS A 66 9.31 -3.91 2.16
CA HIS A 66 8.19 -4.73 2.63
C HIS A 66 8.36 -6.25 2.40
N SER A 67 9.54 -6.72 1.93
CA SER A 67 9.79 -8.12 1.55
C SER A 67 8.79 -8.66 0.52
N LEU A 68 8.31 -7.81 -0.39
CA LEU A 68 7.37 -8.13 -1.46
C LEU A 68 8.10 -8.18 -2.82
N TYR A 69 7.48 -8.83 -3.81
CA TYR A 69 7.94 -8.86 -5.20
C TYR A 69 6.80 -8.51 -6.17
N GLU A 70 7.16 -7.98 -7.34
CA GLU A 70 6.21 -7.63 -8.39
C GLU A 70 5.77 -8.87 -9.19
N VAL A 71 4.45 -9.08 -9.32
CA VAL A 71 3.88 -10.03 -10.29
C VAL A 71 3.31 -9.24 -11.45
N LYS A 72 3.90 -9.40 -12.64
CA LYS A 72 3.45 -8.69 -13.84
C LYS A 72 2.10 -9.25 -14.33
N VAL A 73 1.11 -8.37 -14.42
CA VAL A 73 -0.18 -8.63 -15.08
C VAL A 73 -0.25 -7.87 -16.40
N SER A 74 -1.09 -8.31 -17.33
CA SER A 74 -1.34 -7.57 -18.57
C SER A 74 -1.83 -6.14 -18.28
N GLY A 75 -1.20 -5.13 -18.89
CA GLY A 75 -1.60 -3.73 -18.83
C GLY A 75 -2.88 -3.41 -19.63
N ASP A 76 -3.86 -4.32 -19.62
CA ASP A 76 -5.18 -4.09 -20.18
C ASP A 76 -6.10 -3.45 -19.12
N GLY A 77 -7.27 -2.96 -19.53
CA GLY A 77 -8.28 -2.46 -18.59
C GLY A 77 -8.90 -3.56 -17.70
N ASN A 78 -8.33 -4.76 -17.62
CA ASN A 78 -8.67 -5.78 -16.64
C ASN A 78 -7.59 -5.95 -15.56
N CYS A 79 -6.45 -5.25 -15.64
CA CYS A 79 -5.30 -5.37 -14.74
C CYS A 79 -5.68 -5.43 -13.26
N GLN A 80 -6.51 -4.50 -12.77
CA GLN A 80 -6.99 -4.48 -11.38
C GLN A 80 -7.73 -5.76 -11.00
N PHE A 81 -8.62 -6.24 -11.88
CA PHE A 81 -9.41 -7.46 -11.65
C PHE A 81 -8.56 -8.73 -11.77
N ARG A 82 -7.50 -8.72 -12.58
CA ARG A 82 -6.50 -9.80 -12.67
C ARG A 82 -5.65 -9.86 -11.41
N ALA A 83 -5.17 -8.72 -10.90
CA ALA A 83 -4.42 -8.66 -9.65
C ALA A 83 -5.29 -9.11 -8.45
N LEU A 84 -6.54 -8.64 -8.37
CA LEU A 84 -7.52 -9.13 -7.39
C LEU A 84 -7.74 -10.64 -7.50
N SER A 85 -7.90 -11.15 -8.72
CA SER A 85 -8.08 -12.58 -8.99
C SER A 85 -6.86 -13.40 -8.54
N ASP A 86 -5.66 -12.96 -8.91
CA ASP A 86 -4.40 -13.60 -8.53
C ASP A 86 -4.25 -13.69 -7.00
N GLN A 87 -4.45 -12.58 -6.30
CA GLN A 87 -4.27 -12.57 -4.85
C GLN A 87 -5.29 -13.46 -4.12
N MET A 88 -6.55 -13.47 -4.56
CA MET A 88 -7.64 -14.23 -3.92
C MET A 88 -7.73 -15.71 -4.32
N TYR A 89 -7.43 -16.04 -5.59
CA TYR A 89 -7.64 -17.37 -6.17
C TYR A 89 -6.33 -18.03 -6.63
N LYS A 90 -5.17 -17.38 -6.43
CA LYS A 90 -3.84 -17.81 -6.92
C LYS A 90 -3.81 -18.04 -8.44
N SER A 91 -4.64 -17.29 -9.17
CA SER A 91 -4.72 -17.28 -10.63
C SER A 91 -5.40 -16.02 -11.14
N PRO A 92 -4.85 -15.34 -12.17
CA PRO A 92 -5.47 -14.16 -12.79
C PRO A 92 -6.70 -14.50 -13.67
N GLU A 93 -6.96 -15.78 -13.95
CA GLU A 93 -8.00 -16.20 -14.92
C GLU A 93 -9.44 -15.97 -14.42
N TYR A 94 -9.65 -15.90 -13.11
CA TYR A 94 -10.97 -15.60 -12.53
C TYR A 94 -11.33 -14.08 -12.56
N HIS A 95 -10.53 -13.23 -13.23
CA HIS A 95 -10.77 -11.78 -13.31
C HIS A 95 -12.18 -11.39 -13.78
N LYS A 96 -12.81 -12.19 -14.65
CA LYS A 96 -14.19 -11.99 -15.12
C LYS A 96 -15.21 -12.22 -14.00
N HIS A 97 -14.99 -13.23 -13.16
CA HIS A 97 -15.81 -13.52 -11.97
C HIS A 97 -15.64 -12.41 -10.92
N VAL A 98 -14.39 -12.02 -10.64
CA VAL A 98 -14.06 -10.91 -9.74
C VAL A 98 -14.76 -9.61 -10.16
N ARG A 99 -14.66 -9.21 -11.44
CA ARG A 99 -15.38 -8.03 -11.97
C ARG A 99 -16.89 -8.17 -11.78
N LYS A 100 -17.48 -9.34 -12.06
CA LYS A 100 -18.92 -9.59 -11.89
C LYS A 100 -19.37 -9.40 -10.44
N GLU A 101 -18.63 -9.93 -9.48
CA GLU A 101 -18.97 -9.84 -8.06
C GLU A 101 -18.79 -8.42 -7.50
N ILE A 102 -17.77 -7.68 -7.92
CA ILE A 102 -17.58 -6.25 -7.57
C ILE A 102 -18.69 -5.39 -8.18
N VAL A 103 -19.03 -5.61 -9.45
CA VAL A 103 -20.13 -4.88 -10.11
C VAL A 103 -21.48 -5.23 -9.50
N LYS A 104 -21.65 -6.45 -8.96
CA LYS A 104 -22.83 -6.81 -8.15
C LYS A 104 -22.85 -6.03 -6.84
N GLN A 105 -21.75 -6.00 -6.08
CA GLN A 105 -21.62 -5.20 -4.86
C GLN A 105 -21.99 -3.73 -5.09
N LEU A 106 -21.45 -3.12 -6.14
CA LEU A 106 -21.74 -1.74 -6.54
C LEU A 106 -23.23 -1.51 -6.86
N LYS A 107 -23.93 -2.50 -7.43
CA LYS A 107 -25.37 -2.39 -7.74
C LYS A 107 -26.22 -2.54 -6.49
N ASP A 108 -25.95 -3.57 -5.70
CA ASP A 108 -26.79 -3.99 -4.57
C ASP A 108 -26.67 -3.00 -3.39
N TYR A 109 -25.49 -2.40 -3.19
CA TYR A 109 -25.20 -1.47 -2.08
C TYR A 109 -24.89 -0.04 -2.56
N ARG A 110 -25.65 0.46 -3.54
CA ARG A 110 -25.46 1.77 -4.19
C ARG A 110 -25.15 2.93 -3.22
N SER A 111 -25.89 3.03 -2.11
CA SER A 111 -25.81 4.16 -1.17
C SER A 111 -24.43 4.30 -0.51
N LEU A 112 -23.66 3.20 -0.41
CA LEU A 112 -22.30 3.22 0.13
C LEU A 112 -21.29 3.88 -0.81
N TYR A 113 -21.57 3.91 -2.11
CA TYR A 113 -20.59 4.27 -3.14
C TYR A 113 -20.96 5.52 -3.93
N GLU A 114 -22.24 5.87 -4.01
CA GLU A 114 -22.68 6.91 -4.95
C GLU A 114 -22.15 8.31 -4.66
N GLY A 115 -21.89 8.64 -3.39
CA GLY A 115 -21.29 9.92 -2.99
C GLY A 115 -19.86 10.12 -3.50
N TYR A 116 -19.15 9.05 -3.87
CA TYR A 116 -17.78 9.10 -4.42
C TYR A 116 -17.74 9.19 -5.96
N VAL A 117 -18.90 9.08 -6.62
CA VAL A 117 -19.00 8.97 -8.08
C VAL A 117 -19.57 10.28 -8.65
N PRO A 118 -18.76 11.14 -9.32
CA PRO A 118 -19.18 12.46 -9.80
C PRO A 118 -20.10 12.42 -11.03
N MET A 119 -20.68 11.27 -11.36
CA MET A 119 -21.59 11.08 -12.48
C MET A 119 -22.80 10.23 -12.08
N LYS A 120 -23.87 10.25 -12.90
CA LYS A 120 -25.06 9.41 -12.69
C LYS A 120 -24.65 7.96 -12.40
N TYR A 121 -24.88 7.47 -11.18
CA TYR A 121 -24.38 6.17 -10.71
C TYR A 121 -24.81 4.97 -11.58
N LYS A 122 -26.02 5.04 -12.18
CA LYS A 122 -26.52 4.06 -13.16
C LYS A 122 -25.67 3.99 -14.45
N ARG A 123 -24.97 5.07 -14.82
CA ARG A 123 -23.98 5.09 -15.91
C ARG A 123 -22.68 4.46 -15.44
N TYR A 124 -22.22 4.80 -14.24
CA TYR A 124 -20.97 4.30 -13.65
C TYR A 124 -20.92 2.77 -13.56
N HIS A 125 -21.84 2.12 -12.84
CA HIS A 125 -21.77 0.65 -12.70
C HIS A 125 -22.00 -0.09 -14.03
N LYS A 126 -22.71 0.52 -14.99
CA LYS A 126 -22.88 -0.01 -16.36
C LYS A 126 -21.60 0.11 -17.17
N LYS A 127 -20.81 1.16 -16.96
CA LYS A 127 -19.46 1.32 -17.53
C LYS A 127 -18.57 0.21 -16.97
N MET A 128 -18.50 0.08 -15.64
CA MET A 128 -17.64 -0.86 -14.92
C MET A 128 -17.96 -2.34 -15.19
N ALA A 129 -19.19 -2.65 -15.60
CA ALA A 129 -19.61 -3.97 -16.06
C ALA A 129 -18.94 -4.43 -17.37
N LYS A 130 -18.37 -3.52 -18.17
CA LYS A 130 -17.73 -3.85 -19.44
C LYS A 130 -16.36 -4.50 -19.21
N SER A 131 -16.06 -5.56 -19.96
CA SER A 131 -14.70 -6.10 -20.02
C SER A 131 -13.75 -5.04 -20.58
N GLY A 132 -12.55 -4.92 -20.02
CA GLY A 132 -11.59 -3.87 -20.40
C GLY A 132 -11.91 -2.47 -19.88
N GLU A 133 -12.97 -2.27 -19.09
CA GLU A 133 -13.15 -1.00 -18.37
C GLU A 133 -12.23 -0.94 -17.15
N TRP A 134 -11.41 0.10 -17.06
CA TRP A 134 -10.43 0.26 -15.99
C TRP A 134 -11.12 0.43 -14.64
N GLY A 135 -10.59 -0.26 -13.62
CA GLY A 135 -11.02 -0.07 -12.24
C GLY A 135 -10.45 1.22 -11.63
N ASP A 136 -11.04 1.66 -10.53
CA ASP A 136 -10.66 2.85 -9.76
C ASP A 136 -10.59 2.51 -8.26
N HIS A 137 -10.62 3.52 -7.39
CA HIS A 137 -10.63 3.29 -5.94
C HIS A 137 -12.00 2.85 -5.40
N VAL A 138 -13.11 3.19 -6.09
CA VAL A 138 -14.46 2.77 -5.71
C VAL A 138 -14.65 1.28 -5.97
N THR A 139 -14.09 0.73 -7.06
CA THR A 139 -14.06 -0.72 -7.27
C THR A 139 -13.19 -1.47 -6.26
N LEU A 140 -12.12 -0.85 -5.73
CA LEU A 140 -11.32 -1.44 -4.66
C LEU A 140 -12.07 -1.48 -3.32
N GLN A 141 -12.74 -0.40 -2.95
CA GLN A 141 -13.60 -0.40 -1.76
C GLN A 141 -14.70 -1.47 -1.88
N ALA A 142 -15.38 -1.53 -3.03
CA ALA A 142 -16.38 -2.55 -3.30
C ALA A 142 -15.78 -3.97 -3.31
N ALA A 143 -14.52 -4.17 -3.71
CA ALA A 143 -13.84 -5.46 -3.58
C ALA A 143 -13.57 -5.82 -2.12
N ALA A 144 -13.03 -4.90 -1.31
CA ALA A 144 -12.80 -5.11 0.12
C ALA A 144 -14.11 -5.49 0.85
N ASP A 145 -15.19 -4.74 0.60
CA ASP A 145 -16.52 -5.01 1.15
C ASP A 145 -17.07 -6.37 0.70
N LYS A 146 -16.97 -6.68 -0.59
CA LYS A 146 -17.54 -7.89 -1.21
C LYS A 146 -16.85 -9.18 -0.75
N PHE A 147 -15.54 -9.15 -0.58
CA PHE A 147 -14.74 -10.32 -0.21
C PHE A 147 -14.39 -10.37 1.28
N SER A 148 -14.87 -9.40 2.09
CA SER A 148 -14.56 -9.23 3.52
C SER A 148 -13.03 -9.21 3.78
N ALA A 149 -12.27 -8.56 2.90
CA ALA A 149 -10.81 -8.63 2.84
C ALA A 149 -10.16 -7.25 2.94
N LYS A 150 -9.03 -7.16 3.66
CA LYS A 150 -8.20 -5.95 3.70
C LYS A 150 -7.39 -5.85 2.41
N ILE A 151 -7.53 -4.74 1.69
CA ILE A 151 -6.74 -4.43 0.50
C ILE A 151 -5.65 -3.44 0.88
N CYS A 152 -4.40 -3.82 0.64
CA CYS A 152 -3.22 -2.99 0.88
C CYS A 152 -2.63 -2.58 -0.46
N LEU A 153 -2.64 -1.28 -0.79
CA LEU A 153 -1.99 -0.77 -1.99
C LEU A 153 -0.61 -0.24 -1.65
N LEU A 154 0.42 -0.76 -2.31
CA LEU A 154 1.73 -0.14 -2.35
C LEU A 154 1.84 0.65 -3.66
N THR A 155 1.93 1.98 -3.57
CA THR A 155 1.92 2.88 -4.72
C THR A 155 3.31 3.48 -4.98
N SER A 156 3.56 3.93 -6.21
CA SER A 156 4.78 4.70 -6.51
C SER A 156 4.70 6.14 -5.99
N PHE A 157 3.52 6.72 -5.71
CA PHE A 157 3.36 8.15 -5.40
C PHE A 157 4.32 8.68 -4.34
N ARG A 158 4.89 9.87 -4.54
CA ARG A 158 5.93 10.44 -3.67
C ARG A 158 5.46 10.52 -2.22
N ASP A 159 4.32 11.19 -1.99
CA ASP A 159 3.76 11.49 -0.67
C ASP A 159 2.80 10.42 -0.15
N THR A 160 2.64 9.31 -0.87
CA THR A 160 1.76 8.19 -0.47
C THR A 160 2.43 6.88 -0.87
N CYS A 161 3.07 6.24 0.11
CA CYS A 161 3.69 4.93 -0.07
C CYS A 161 2.64 3.81 -0.05
N PHE A 162 1.76 3.87 0.93
CA PHE A 162 0.89 2.75 1.31
C PHE A 162 -0.52 3.24 1.62
N ILE A 163 -1.53 2.52 1.13
CA ILE A 163 -2.96 2.83 1.32
C ILE A 163 -3.67 1.57 1.79
N GLU A 164 -4.32 1.63 2.95
CA GLU A 164 -5.16 0.54 3.46
C GLU A 164 -6.63 0.80 3.17
N ILE A 165 -7.29 -0.19 2.58
CA ILE A 165 -8.72 -0.21 2.28
C ILE A 165 -9.34 -1.35 3.10
N MET A 166 -10.04 -0.97 4.17
CA MET A 166 -10.77 -1.88 5.04
C MET A 166 -12.21 -2.07 4.54
N PRO A 167 -12.82 -3.25 4.71
CA PRO A 167 -14.25 -3.42 4.47
C PRO A 167 -15.04 -2.53 5.45
N GLN A 168 -16.07 -1.82 4.99
CA GLN A 168 -16.74 -0.80 5.82
C GLN A 168 -17.69 -1.37 6.88
N TYR A 169 -18.31 -2.52 6.63
CA TYR A 169 -19.42 -3.05 7.45
C TYR A 169 -19.28 -4.52 7.88
N GLN A 170 -18.13 -5.14 7.62
CA GLN A 170 -17.80 -6.48 8.13
C GLN A 170 -16.34 -6.48 8.59
N PRO A 171 -16.01 -6.94 9.80
CA PRO A 171 -14.61 -7.12 10.17
C PRO A 171 -13.95 -8.11 9.19
N PRO A 172 -12.67 -7.91 8.82
CA PRO A 172 -11.94 -8.87 8.00
C PRO A 172 -12.02 -10.26 8.63
N LYS A 173 -12.29 -11.30 7.84
CA LYS A 173 -12.39 -12.66 8.40
C LYS A 173 -11.01 -13.12 8.85
N CYS A 174 -10.81 -13.22 10.16
CA CYS A 174 -9.55 -13.62 10.78
C CYS A 174 -9.02 -14.90 10.12
N GLY A 175 -7.76 -14.86 9.66
CA GLY A 175 -7.12 -15.95 8.91
C GLY A 175 -7.35 -15.94 7.38
N LYS A 176 -8.02 -14.94 6.80
CA LYS A 176 -8.18 -14.81 5.34
C LYS A 176 -7.66 -13.48 4.79
N MET A 177 -6.44 -13.57 4.24
CA MET A 177 -5.83 -12.67 3.27
C MET A 177 -5.81 -11.18 3.67
N GLU A 178 -4.67 -10.75 4.19
CA GLU A 178 -4.16 -9.46 3.71
C GLU A 178 -3.90 -9.62 2.21
N VAL A 179 -4.52 -8.76 1.40
CA VAL A 179 -4.41 -8.77 -0.05
C VAL A 179 -3.54 -7.57 -0.45
N PRO A 180 -2.20 -7.73 -0.53
CA PRO A 180 -1.31 -6.70 -1.06
C PRO A 180 -1.55 -6.56 -2.57
N LEU A 181 -2.44 -5.64 -2.94
CA LEU A 181 -2.71 -5.30 -4.33
C LEU A 181 -1.75 -4.23 -4.78
N LEU A 182 -0.70 -4.68 -5.46
CA LEU A 182 0.14 -3.84 -6.28
C LEU A 182 -0.67 -3.34 -7.47
N LEU A 183 -1.30 -2.19 -7.29
CA LEU A 183 -1.83 -1.41 -8.40
C LEU A 183 -0.78 -0.42 -8.87
N TYR A 184 -0.13 -0.81 -9.97
CA TYR A 184 0.54 0.13 -10.86
C TYR A 184 -0.47 1.13 -11.39
N ALA A 185 -0.46 2.33 -10.79
CA ALA A 185 -1.03 3.53 -11.39
C ALA A 185 0.06 4.21 -12.22
N HIS A 186 0.19 3.76 -13.46
CA HIS A 186 0.57 4.65 -14.57
C HIS A 186 -0.64 5.47 -15.02
#